data_AF-A0A7X7RRS8-F1
#
_entry.id   AF-A0A7X7RRS8-F1
#
_cell.length_a   1.000
_cell.length_b   1.000
_cell.length_c   1.000
_cell.angle_alpha   90.00
_cell.angle_beta   90.00
_cell.angle_gamma   90.00
#
_symmetry.space_group_name_H-M   'P 1'
#
loop_
_entity.id
_entity.type
_entity.pdbx_description
1 polymer ?
#
loop_
_entity_poly.entity_id
_entity_poly.type
_entity_poly.pdbx_seq_one_letter_code
_entity_poly.pdbx_strand_id
1 'polypeptide(L)'
;MDTNQRSIIALKKNKSLAEKSARTIFTICAFIAVLAVFSITFYMLLNGTPALFKVGIKEILFGTSWKPTAAEPHYGILYIILTSIVGTFFAVLIGVPIGILTAVFVAEIADKRIAMIMKPVVELLAGIPSVVYGLLGIMILNPVMYKLEMALFKDSGTHQF
;
A
#
# COMPACT_ATOMS: atom_id res chain seq x y z
N MET A 1 31.78 -48.02 -17.32
CA MET A 1 31.40 -46.78 -16.58
C MET A 1 30.21 -46.17 -17.29
N ASP A 2 29.08 -46.12 -16.60
CA ASP A 2 27.73 -46.08 -17.17
C ASP A 2 27.30 -44.70 -17.69
N THR A 3 26.67 -44.68 -18.87
CA THR A 3 26.20 -43.46 -19.56
C THR A 3 25.18 -42.67 -18.73
N ASN A 4 24.44 -43.37 -17.85
CA ASN A 4 23.43 -42.80 -16.96
C ASN A 4 24.02 -41.94 -15.82
N GLN A 5 25.29 -42.17 -15.47
CA GLN A 5 25.97 -41.39 -14.44
C GLN A 5 26.41 -40.01 -14.97
N ARG A 6 26.64 -39.88 -16.28
CA ARG A 6 27.03 -38.60 -16.93
C ARG A 6 25.86 -37.62 -17.05
N SER A 7 24.65 -38.11 -17.33
CA SER A 7 23.44 -37.29 -17.48
C SER A 7 22.97 -36.67 -16.15
N ILE A 8 23.01 -37.42 -15.05
CA ILE A 8 22.64 -36.92 -13.71
C ILE A 8 23.61 -35.83 -13.24
N ILE A 9 24.91 -36.00 -13.46
CA ILE A 9 25.93 -35.01 -13.08
C ILE A 9 25.80 -33.72 -13.91
N ALA A 10 25.52 -33.84 -15.22
CA ALA A 10 25.31 -32.70 -16.10
C ALA A 10 24.06 -31.87 -15.70
N LEU A 11 22.95 -32.54 -15.39
CA LEU A 11 21.72 -31.89 -14.91
C LEU A 11 21.92 -31.20 -13.55
N LYS A 12 22.66 -31.82 -12.63
CA LYS A 12 23.01 -31.22 -11.33
C LYS A 12 23.92 -30.00 -11.49
N LYS A 13 24.86 -30.03 -12.43
CA LYS A 13 25.78 -28.92 -12.73
C LYS A 13 25.04 -27.71 -13.33
N ASN A 14 24.12 -27.92 -14.27
CA ASN A 14 23.31 -26.84 -14.84
C ASN A 14 22.33 -26.23 -13.83
N LYS A 15 21.69 -27.05 -12.99
CA LYS A 15 20.86 -26.56 -11.88
C LYS A 15 21.67 -25.73 -10.89
N SER A 16 22.87 -26.18 -10.52
CA SER A 16 23.77 -25.47 -9.60
C SER A 16 24.29 -24.14 -10.17
N LEU A 17 24.57 -24.07 -11.47
CA LEU A 17 24.93 -22.82 -12.15
C LEU A 17 23.76 -21.84 -12.21
N ALA A 18 22.56 -22.30 -12.60
CA ALA A 18 21.36 -21.47 -12.64
C ALA A 18 21.00 -20.93 -11.24
N GLU A 19 21.10 -21.77 -10.21
CA GLU A 19 20.87 -21.39 -8.82
C GLU A 19 21.90 -20.36 -8.34
N LYS A 20 23.18 -20.55 -8.68
CA LYS A 20 24.25 -19.60 -8.30
C LYS A 20 24.09 -18.26 -9.01
N SER A 21 23.73 -18.26 -10.28
CA SER A 21 23.42 -17.05 -11.06
C SER A 21 22.20 -16.33 -10.50
N ALA A 22 21.09 -17.04 -10.26
CA ALA A 22 19.89 -16.46 -9.66
C ALA A 22 20.16 -15.88 -8.27
N ARG A 23 20.88 -16.61 -7.42
CA ARG A 23 21.30 -16.13 -6.10
C ARG A 23 22.11 -14.85 -6.20
N THR A 24 23.02 -14.75 -7.17
CA THR A 24 23.88 -13.57 -7.36
C THR A 24 23.05 -12.38 -7.84
N ILE A 25 22.19 -12.58 -8.84
CA ILE A 25 21.28 -11.55 -9.35
C ILE A 25 20.38 -11.03 -8.23
N PHE A 26 19.69 -11.93 -7.51
CA PHE A 26 18.82 -11.51 -6.40
C PHE A 26 19.57 -10.82 -5.27
N THR A 27 20.81 -11.24 -4.97
CA THR A 27 21.63 -10.55 -3.96
C THR A 27 22.00 -9.14 -4.42
N ILE A 28 22.37 -8.96 -5.69
CA ILE A 28 22.65 -7.63 -6.26
C ILE A 28 21.38 -6.78 -6.26
N CYS A 29 20.24 -7.32 -6.69
CA CYS A 29 18.96 -6.62 -6.66
C CYS A 29 18.57 -6.20 -5.24
N ALA A 30 18.71 -7.08 -4.25
CA ALA A 30 18.44 -6.76 -2.85
C ALA A 30 19.37 -5.67 -2.34
N PHE A 31 20.68 -5.75 -2.67
CA PHE A 31 21.65 -4.73 -2.30
C PHE A 31 21.31 -3.36 -2.91
N ILE A 32 20.97 -3.32 -4.20
CA ILE A 32 20.55 -2.08 -4.90
C ILE A 32 19.26 -1.53 -4.27
N ALA A 33 18.28 -2.38 -3.96
CA ALA A 33 17.03 -1.95 -3.32
C ALA A 33 17.28 -1.32 -1.95
N VAL A 34 18.10 -1.95 -1.11
CA VAL A 34 18.50 -1.40 0.20
C VAL A 34 19.25 -0.08 0.02
N LEU A 35 20.19 -0.02 -0.93
CA LEU A 35 20.94 1.20 -1.21
C LEU A 35 20.04 2.33 -1.70
N ALA A 36 19.03 2.03 -2.52
CA ALA A 36 18.05 3.01 -3.01
C ALA A 36 17.19 3.56 -1.86
N VAL A 37 16.67 2.68 -0.99
CA VAL A 37 15.89 3.09 0.20
C VAL A 37 16.74 3.95 1.12
N PHE A 38 17.99 3.56 1.37
CA PHE A 38 18.93 4.33 2.17
C PHE A 38 19.21 5.70 1.55
N SER A 39 19.45 5.75 0.23
CA SER A 39 19.72 7.00 -0.50
C SER A 39 18.53 7.96 -0.47
N ILE A 40 17.31 7.46 -0.70
CA ILE A 40 16.08 8.28 -0.63
C ILE A 40 15.85 8.79 0.79
N THR A 41 16.08 7.95 1.80
CA THR A 41 15.95 8.35 3.22
C THR A 41 16.94 9.46 3.57
N PHE A 42 18.20 9.30 3.18
CA PHE A 42 19.24 10.29 3.43
C PHE A 42 18.95 11.61 2.69
N TYR A 43 18.53 11.52 1.43
CA TYR A 43 18.10 12.67 0.64
C TYR A 43 16.93 13.42 1.30
N MET A 44 15.93 12.70 1.80
CA MET A 44 14.77 13.26 2.49
C MET A 44 15.19 13.96 3.79
N LEU A 45 16.11 13.38 4.56
CA LEU A 45 16.61 14.00 5.79
C LEU A 45 17.39 15.28 5.49
N LEU A 46 18.30 15.27 4.52
CA LEU A 46 19.10 16.46 4.17
C LEU A 46 18.24 17.63 3.69
N ASN A 47 17.26 17.36 2.82
CA ASN A 47 16.44 18.43 2.23
C ASN A 47 15.22 18.78 3.10
N GLY A 48 14.69 17.84 3.89
CA GLY A 48 13.51 18.04 4.73
C GLY A 48 13.81 18.68 6.08
N THR A 49 14.95 18.38 6.70
CA THR A 49 15.28 18.88 8.04
C THR A 49 15.36 20.42 8.13
N PRO A 50 15.95 21.14 7.16
CA PRO A 50 15.96 22.61 7.19
C PRO A 50 14.56 23.25 7.23
N ALA A 51 13.55 22.60 6.64
CA ALA A 51 12.17 23.08 6.66
C ALA A 51 11.56 23.00 8.08
N LEU A 52 11.92 21.99 8.87
CA LEU A 52 11.47 21.84 10.26
C LEU A 52 11.91 23.02 11.13
N PHE A 53 13.13 23.51 10.92
CA PHE A 53 13.67 24.65 11.65
C PHE A 53 13.14 26.00 11.16
N LYS A 54 12.90 26.15 9.85
CA LYS A 54 12.38 27.39 9.26
C LYS A 54 10.92 27.65 9.61
N VAL A 55 10.07 26.63 9.54
CA VAL A 55 8.62 26.74 9.78
C VAL A 55 8.30 26.51 11.26
N GLY A 56 9.08 25.67 11.93
CA GLY A 56 8.85 25.26 13.31
C GLY A 56 7.99 23.99 13.41
N ILE A 57 8.40 23.08 14.29
CA ILE A 57 7.76 21.75 14.45
C ILE A 57 6.28 21.88 14.84
N LYS A 58 5.94 22.84 15.70
CA LYS A 58 4.55 23.04 16.15
C LYS A 58 3.63 23.45 14.99
N GLU A 59 4.09 24.36 14.14
CA GLU A 59 3.32 24.85 12.99
C GLU A 59 3.12 23.75 11.95
N ILE A 60 4.14 22.93 11.71
CA ILE A 60 4.04 21.77 10.83
C ILE A 60 3.04 20.75 11.40
N LEU A 61 3.20 20.35 12.66
CA LEU A 61 2.39 19.27 13.25
C LEU A 61 0.93 19.67 13.51
N PHE A 62 0.68 20.90 13.96
CA PHE A 62 -0.66 21.37 14.36
C PHE A 62 -1.32 22.30 13.34
N GLY A 63 -0.60 22.72 12.29
CA GLY A 63 -1.19 23.46 11.20
C GLY A 63 -2.22 22.63 10.43
N THR A 64 -3.29 23.28 9.98
CA THR A 64 -4.45 22.63 9.34
C THR A 64 -4.44 22.69 7.82
N SER A 65 -3.52 23.46 7.22
CA SER A 65 -3.47 23.70 5.78
C SER A 65 -2.14 23.22 5.18
N TRP A 66 -2.23 22.34 4.17
CA TRP A 66 -1.12 21.89 3.36
C TRP A 66 -1.15 22.57 1.98
N LYS A 67 -0.36 23.64 1.83
CA LYS A 67 -0.24 24.44 0.59
C LYS A 67 1.21 24.89 0.35
N PRO A 68 2.14 23.96 0.07
CA PRO A 68 3.55 24.29 -0.10
C PRO A 68 3.86 25.11 -1.37
N THR A 69 2.97 25.07 -2.38
CA THR A 69 3.13 25.76 -3.68
C THR A 69 2.33 27.06 -3.80
N ALA A 70 1.64 27.48 -2.75
CA ALA A 70 0.89 28.75 -2.74
C ALA A 70 1.84 29.96 -2.65
N ALA A 71 1.30 31.15 -2.97
CA ALA A 71 2.04 32.42 -2.83
C ALA A 71 2.57 32.62 -1.39
N GLU A 72 1.77 32.22 -0.39
CA GLU A 72 2.17 32.08 1.00
C GLU A 72 2.19 30.58 1.37
N PRO A 73 3.37 29.95 1.43
CA PRO A 73 3.48 28.51 1.68
C PRO A 73 3.03 28.11 3.08
N HIS A 74 2.18 27.09 3.17
CA HIS A 74 1.74 26.48 4.42
C HIS A 74 2.07 24.98 4.44
N TYR A 75 2.57 24.48 5.58
CA TYR A 75 3.08 23.11 5.73
C TYR A 75 2.39 22.33 6.86
N GLY A 76 1.16 22.71 7.22
CA GLY A 76 0.40 22.06 8.27
C GLY A 76 -0.08 20.67 7.87
N ILE A 77 0.27 19.65 8.66
CA ILE A 77 -0.07 18.23 8.39
C ILE A 77 -1.10 17.65 9.35
N LEU A 78 -1.69 18.44 10.25
CA LEU A 78 -2.62 17.94 11.28
C LEU A 78 -3.79 17.18 10.66
N TYR A 79 -4.43 17.75 9.65
CA TYR A 79 -5.56 17.11 8.97
C TYR A 79 -5.14 15.88 8.16
N ILE A 80 -3.90 15.82 7.66
CA ILE A 80 -3.37 14.63 6.99
C ILE A 80 -3.22 13.49 8.01
N ILE A 81 -2.69 13.77 9.20
CA ILE A 81 -2.57 12.82 10.29
C ILE A 81 -3.95 12.35 10.76
N LEU A 82 -4.86 13.27 11.07
CA LEU A 82 -6.19 12.96 11.56
C LEU A 82 -7.00 12.15 10.52
N THR A 83 -6.95 12.54 9.25
CA THR A 83 -7.61 11.80 8.17
C THR A 83 -7.05 10.38 8.04
N SER A 84 -5.73 10.21 8.21
CA SER A 84 -5.10 8.89 8.18
C SER A 84 -5.53 8.02 9.36
N ILE A 85 -5.56 8.57 10.57
CA ILE A 85 -5.97 7.84 11.79
C ILE A 85 -7.44 7.46 11.70
N VAL A 86 -8.32 8.43 11.45
CA VAL A 86 -9.77 8.22 11.38
C VAL A 86 -10.11 7.29 10.21
N GLY A 87 -9.51 7.53 9.03
CA GLY A 87 -9.71 6.69 7.85
C GLY A 87 -9.27 5.24 8.09
N THR A 88 -8.10 5.02 8.69
CA THR A 88 -7.61 3.68 9.03
C THR A 88 -8.51 3.01 10.07
N PHE A 89 -8.93 3.75 11.09
CA PHE A 89 -9.81 3.24 12.14
C PHE A 89 -11.12 2.71 11.55
N PHE A 90 -11.81 3.51 10.72
CA PHE A 90 -13.05 3.06 10.09
C PHE A 90 -12.84 1.96 9.04
N ALA A 91 -11.74 2.01 8.29
CA ALA A 91 -11.39 0.94 7.35
C ALA A 91 -11.20 -0.40 8.07
N VAL A 92 -10.52 -0.42 9.21
CA VAL A 92 -10.33 -1.62 10.04
C VAL A 92 -11.65 -2.04 10.68
N LEU A 93 -12.39 -1.09 11.26
CA LEU A 93 -13.66 -1.34 11.94
C LEU A 93 -14.68 -2.05 11.03
N ILE A 94 -14.69 -1.71 9.74
CA ILE A 94 -15.61 -2.31 8.76
C ILE A 94 -14.96 -3.51 8.07
N GLY A 95 -13.73 -3.36 7.59
CA GLY A 95 -13.07 -4.37 6.75
C GLY A 95 -12.69 -5.64 7.50
N VAL A 96 -12.21 -5.52 8.74
CA VAL A 96 -11.76 -6.70 9.51
C VAL A 96 -12.92 -7.61 9.89
N PRO A 97 -14.04 -7.13 10.47
CA PRO A 97 -15.17 -8.01 10.77
C PRO A 97 -15.72 -8.71 9.52
N ILE A 98 -15.90 -7.97 8.42
CA ILE A 98 -16.39 -8.55 7.16
C ILE A 98 -15.42 -9.61 6.63
N GLY A 99 -14.12 -9.32 6.65
CA GLY A 99 -13.08 -10.26 6.19
C GLY A 99 -13.05 -11.53 7.02
N ILE A 100 -13.09 -11.42 8.35
CA ILE A 100 -13.10 -12.58 9.26
C ILE A 100 -14.38 -13.39 9.08
N LEU A 101 -15.55 -12.76 9.07
CA LEU A 101 -16.83 -13.46 8.88
C LEU A 101 -16.89 -14.20 7.54
N THR A 102 -16.38 -13.58 6.48
CA THR A 102 -16.29 -14.21 5.16
C THR A 102 -15.33 -15.40 5.17
N ALA A 103 -14.17 -15.26 5.82
CA ALA A 103 -13.20 -16.35 5.94
C ALA A 103 -13.78 -17.55 6.71
N VAL A 104 -14.45 -17.29 7.84
CA VAL A 104 -15.12 -18.32 8.64
C VAL A 104 -16.23 -19.00 7.84
N PHE A 105 -17.06 -18.22 7.13
CA PHE A 105 -18.12 -18.78 6.28
C PHE A 105 -17.54 -19.72 5.21
N VAL A 106 -16.51 -19.29 4.48
CA VAL A 106 -15.89 -20.10 3.42
C VAL A 106 -15.18 -21.34 3.97
N ALA A 107 -14.61 -21.26 5.18
CA ALA A 107 -13.88 -22.37 5.79
C ALA A 107 -14.80 -23.43 6.41
N GLU A 108 -15.84 -23.00 7.13
CA GLU A 108 -16.61 -23.90 8.02
C GLU A 108 -18.04 -24.15 7.54
N ILE A 109 -18.65 -23.22 6.80
CA ILE A 109 -20.10 -23.22 6.53
C ILE A 109 -20.39 -23.50 5.05
N ALA A 110 -19.56 -22.98 4.14
CA ALA A 110 -19.78 -23.07 2.71
C ALA A 110 -19.73 -24.51 2.20
N ASP A 111 -20.62 -24.85 1.28
CA ASP A 111 -20.58 -26.14 0.59
C ASP A 111 -19.34 -26.22 -0.33
N LYS A 112 -18.98 -27.45 -0.74
CA LYS A 112 -17.76 -27.69 -1.52
C LYS A 112 -17.69 -26.89 -2.83
N ARG A 113 -18.83 -26.55 -3.43
CA ARG A 113 -18.89 -25.80 -4.69
C ARG A 113 -18.58 -24.33 -4.47
N ILE A 114 -19.23 -23.69 -3.48
CA ILE A 114 -18.96 -22.28 -3.16
C ILE A 114 -17.51 -22.10 -2.72
N ALA A 115 -17.02 -22.96 -1.83
CA ALA A 115 -15.63 -22.87 -1.35
C ALA A 115 -14.59 -23.02 -2.47
N MET A 116 -14.85 -23.89 -3.46
CA MET A 116 -13.98 -24.08 -4.63
C MET A 116 -13.88 -22.84 -5.52
N ILE A 117 -14.96 -22.04 -5.62
CA ILE A 117 -14.98 -20.81 -6.42
C ILE A 117 -14.43 -19.63 -5.61
N MET A 118 -14.80 -19.51 -4.34
CA MET A 118 -14.44 -18.36 -3.51
C MET A 118 -12.94 -18.27 -3.25
N LYS A 119 -12.25 -19.40 -3.03
CA LYS A 119 -10.79 -19.43 -2.80
C LYS A 119 -9.99 -18.75 -3.92
N PRO A 120 -10.09 -19.19 -5.19
CA PRO A 120 -9.36 -18.54 -6.28
C PRO A 120 -9.81 -17.09 -6.51
N VAL A 121 -11.09 -16.75 -6.29
CA VAL A 121 -11.55 -15.36 -6.39
C VAL A 121 -10.85 -14.47 -5.38
N VAL A 122 -10.77 -14.89 -4.11
CA VAL A 122 -10.07 -14.13 -3.06
C VAL A 122 -8.57 -14.03 -3.36
N GLU A 123 -7.94 -15.11 -3.83
CA GLU A 123 -6.52 -15.09 -4.24
C GLU A 123 -6.27 -14.13 -5.41
N LEU A 124 -7.16 -14.12 -6.41
CA LEU A 124 -7.08 -13.19 -7.54
C LEU A 124 -7.28 -11.74 -7.11
N LEU A 125 -8.26 -11.48 -6.23
CA LEU A 125 -8.50 -10.14 -5.67
C LEU A 125 -7.30 -9.64 -4.85
N ALA A 126 -6.66 -10.53 -4.09
CA ALA A 126 -5.44 -10.23 -3.34
C ALA A 126 -4.22 -9.98 -4.26
N GLY A 127 -4.22 -10.57 -5.46
CA GLY A 127 -3.20 -10.36 -6.48
C GLY A 127 -3.31 -9.04 -7.25
N ILE A 128 -4.44 -8.32 -7.13
CA ILE A 128 -4.61 -7.00 -7.77
C ILE A 128 -3.69 -5.98 -7.07
N PRO A 129 -2.86 -5.23 -7.82
CA PRO A 129 -2.01 -4.20 -7.23
C PRO A 129 -2.81 -3.15 -6.47
N SER A 130 -2.33 -2.76 -5.28
CA SER A 130 -2.98 -1.76 -4.43
C SER A 130 -3.23 -0.42 -5.14
N VAL A 131 -2.36 -0.03 -6.07
CA VAL A 131 -2.50 1.21 -6.86
C VAL A 131 -3.78 1.22 -7.71
N VAL A 132 -4.24 0.05 -8.18
CA VAL A 132 -5.47 -0.07 -8.97
C VAL A 132 -6.68 0.21 -8.09
N TYR A 133 -6.72 -0.34 -6.88
CA TYR A 133 -7.77 -0.04 -5.91
C TYR A 133 -7.78 1.45 -5.50
N GLY A 134 -6.60 2.05 -5.34
CA GLY A 134 -6.48 3.50 -5.08
C GLY A 134 -7.06 4.34 -6.22
N LEU A 135 -6.75 3.99 -7.47
CA LEU A 135 -7.27 4.69 -8.65
C LEU A 135 -8.80 4.55 -8.77
N LEU A 136 -9.34 3.33 -8.58
CA LEU A 136 -10.78 3.10 -8.58
C LEU A 136 -11.47 3.85 -7.44
N GLY A 137 -10.83 3.96 -6.28
CA GLY A 137 -11.30 4.79 -5.18
C GLY A 137 -11.46 6.26 -5.58
N ILE A 138 -10.49 6.82 -6.31
CA ILE A 138 -10.58 8.19 -6.80
C ILE A 138 -11.62 8.33 -7.93
N MET A 139 -11.68 7.38 -8.86
CA MET A 139 -12.56 7.50 -10.04
C MET A 139 -14.03 7.22 -9.74
N ILE A 140 -14.32 6.33 -8.79
CA ILE A 140 -15.67 5.84 -8.52
C ILE A 140 -16.13 6.24 -7.12
N LEU A 141 -15.35 5.92 -6.07
CA LEU A 141 -15.79 6.18 -4.69
C LEU A 141 -15.81 7.67 -4.36
N ASN A 142 -14.78 8.43 -4.74
CA ASN A 142 -14.72 9.87 -4.47
C ASN A 142 -15.95 10.63 -4.99
N PRO A 143 -16.35 10.55 -6.29
CA PRO A 143 -17.53 11.26 -6.76
C PRO A 143 -18.84 10.79 -6.12
N VAL A 144 -18.93 9.52 -5.71
CA VAL A 144 -20.09 9.01 -4.97
C VAL A 144 -20.14 9.60 -3.56
N MET A 145 -19.00 9.63 -2.87
CA MET A 145 -18.90 10.22 -1.53
C MET A 145 -19.15 11.72 -1.55
N TYR A 146 -18.67 12.43 -2.57
CA TYR A 146 -18.96 13.85 -2.75
C TYR A 146 -20.46 14.12 -2.91
N LYS A 147 -21.16 13.32 -3.73
CA LYS A 147 -22.63 13.43 -3.85
C LYS A 147 -23.35 13.13 -2.54
N LEU A 148 -22.87 12.13 -1.80
CA LEU A 148 -23.41 11.78 -0.48
C LEU A 148 -23.20 12.92 0.52
N GLU A 149 -22.02 13.52 0.55
CA GLU A 149 -21.68 14.69 1.37
C GLU A 149 -22.62 15.85 1.07
N MET A 150 -22.75 16.24 -0.20
CA MET A 150 -23.66 17.31 -0.63
C MET A 150 -25.11 17.03 -0.23
N ALA A 151 -25.55 15.77 -0.27
CA ALA A 151 -26.90 15.39 0.13
C ALA A 151 -27.10 15.46 1.65
N LEU A 152 -26.10 15.05 2.44
CA LEU A 152 -26.15 15.05 3.90
C LEU A 152 -26.02 16.46 4.50
N PHE A 153 -25.24 17.34 3.87
CA PHE A 153 -24.90 18.67 4.39
C PHE A 153 -25.60 19.82 3.66
N LYS A 154 -26.62 19.51 2.85
CA LYS A 154 -27.37 20.45 2.00
C LYS A 154 -27.81 21.74 2.72
N ASP A 155 -28.16 21.65 4.00
CA ASP A 155 -28.69 22.76 4.80
C ASP A 155 -27.69 23.29 5.84
N SER A 156 -26.42 22.85 5.80
CA SER A 156 -25.40 23.25 6.78
C SER A 156 -24.60 24.48 6.32
N GLY A 157 -24.52 25.50 7.18
CA GLY A 157 -23.74 26.72 6.92
C GLY A 157 -22.22 26.56 7.07
N THR A 158 -21.75 25.36 7.46
CA THR A 158 -20.33 25.02 7.65
C THR A 158 -19.73 24.23 6.49
N HIS A 159 -20.46 24.03 5.40
CA HIS A 159 -19.95 23.34 4.22
C HIS A 159 -18.85 24.17 3.57
N GLN A 160 -17.62 23.65 3.55
CA GLN A 160 -16.47 24.33 2.95
C GLN A 160 -16.18 23.90 1.50
N PHE A 161 -16.90 22.91 0.97
CA PHE A 161 -16.73 22.37 -0.40
C PHE A 161 -18.07 22.21 -1.14
#